data_AF-A0A920RBT5-F1
#
_entry.id   AF-A0A920RBT5-F1
#
_cell.length_a   1.000
_cell.length_b   1.000
_cell.length_c   1.000
_cell.angle_alpha   90.00
_cell.angle_beta   90.00
_cell.angle_gamma   90.00
#
_symmetry.space_group_name_H-M   'P 1'
#
loop_
_entity.id
_entity.type
_entity.pdbx_description
1 polymer ?
#
loop_
_entity_poly.entity_id
_entity_poly.type
_entity_poly.pdbx_seq_one_letter_code
_entity_poly.pdbx_strand_id
1 'polypeptide(L)'
;MEFRPSILRLIVYAVMVLCAVTVSAQEHNDPRWITTWATSPSTLPPENNDYQSVNNQTLRLIIHTSVGGEAFRLRLSNYHGDQAINIGAVSVALQESNSTISSNSALSVTFNGQESINLPRGAVVFSDAITADVPELLNLSVSIYFS
;
A
#
# COMPACT_ATOMS: atom_id res chain seq x y z
N MET A 1 -39.90 0.91 55.18
CA MET A 1 -38.53 1.34 54.85
C MET A 1 -38.60 2.01 53.49
N GLU A 2 -38.95 3.30 53.45
CA GLU A 2 -39.21 4.04 52.21
C GLU A 2 -37.90 4.51 51.59
N PHE A 3 -37.61 4.02 50.39
CA PHE A 3 -36.44 4.46 49.62
C PHE A 3 -36.64 5.92 49.18
N ARG A 4 -35.84 6.84 49.75
CA ARG A 4 -35.89 8.27 49.38
C ARG A 4 -35.41 8.43 47.93
N PRO A 5 -36.22 9.00 47.01
CA PRO A 5 -35.91 9.08 45.58
C PRO A 5 -34.64 9.91 45.26
N SER A 6 -34.15 10.69 46.21
CA SER A 6 -32.87 11.41 46.14
C SER A 6 -31.65 10.48 46.16
N ILE A 7 -31.71 9.35 46.85
CA ILE A 7 -30.62 8.36 46.93
C ILE A 7 -30.50 7.61 45.60
N LEU A 8 -31.64 7.28 44.98
CA LEU A 8 -31.68 6.61 43.68
C LEU A 8 -31.10 7.50 42.57
N ARG A 9 -31.38 8.80 42.58
CA ARG A 9 -30.78 9.76 41.64
C ARG A 9 -29.27 9.86 41.80
N LEU A 10 -28.77 9.92 43.05
CA LEU A 10 -27.33 10.02 43.32
C LEU A 10 -26.57 8.78 42.83
N ILE A 11 -27.16 7.59 43.01
CA ILE A 11 -26.60 6.32 42.52
C ILE A 11 -26.56 6.30 40.98
N VAL A 12 -27.62 6.73 40.31
CA VAL A 12 -27.65 6.79 38.83
C VAL A 12 -26.60 7.77 38.29
N TYR A 13 -26.43 8.94 38.92
CA TYR A 13 -25.37 9.88 38.54
C TYR A 13 -23.96 9.29 38.76
N ALA A 14 -23.74 8.62 39.89
CA ALA A 14 -22.46 7.98 40.18
C ALA A 14 -22.12 6.86 39.18
N VAL A 15 -23.11 6.05 38.79
CA VAL A 15 -22.93 4.98 37.78
C VAL A 15 -22.65 5.55 36.38
N MET A 16 -23.34 6.63 35.98
CA MET A 16 -23.08 7.31 34.69
C MET A 16 -21.69 7.94 34.63
N VAL A 17 -21.22 8.56 35.73
CA VAL A 17 -19.87 9.12 35.80
C VAL A 17 -18.81 8.00 35.78
N LEU A 18 -19.07 6.85 36.43
CA LEU A 18 -18.14 5.72 36.44
C LEU A 18 -18.00 5.05 35.06
N CYS A 19 -19.08 4.96 34.27
CA CYS A 19 -19.03 4.41 32.91
C CYS A 19 -18.34 5.33 31.88
N ALA A 20 -18.30 6.64 32.12
CA ALA A 20 -17.65 7.59 31.20
C ALA A 20 -16.11 7.56 31.27
N VAL A 21 -15.53 6.98 32.33
CA VAL A 21 -14.08 7.05 32.61
C VAL A 21 -13.28 5.88 32.00
N THR A 22 -13.94 4.88 31.41
CA THR A 22 -13.25 3.69 30.84
C THR A 22 -13.39 3.54 29.32
N VAL A 23 -13.83 4.57 28.60
CA VAL A 23 -13.72 4.59 27.13
C VAL A 23 -12.35 5.16 26.77
N SER A 24 -11.33 4.29 26.80
CA SER A 24 -10.08 4.56 26.12
C SER A 24 -10.18 3.98 24.71
N ALA A 25 -9.92 4.78 23.68
CA ALA A 25 -9.65 4.24 22.36
C ALA A 25 -8.40 3.35 22.46
N GLN A 26 -8.46 2.12 21.94
CA GLN A 26 -7.27 1.27 21.85
C GLN A 26 -6.18 2.05 21.10
N GLU A 27 -5.06 2.33 21.76
CA GLU A 27 -3.85 2.73 21.04
C GLU A 27 -3.46 1.60 20.11
N HIS A 28 -3.47 1.91 18.82
CA HIS A 28 -3.12 0.97 17.78
C HIS A 28 -1.62 1.08 17.51
N ASN A 29 -0.81 0.44 18.36
CA ASN A 29 0.66 0.41 18.24
C ASN A 29 1.19 -0.75 17.38
N ASP A 30 0.34 -1.37 16.56
CA ASP A 30 0.76 -2.40 15.59
C ASP A 30 0.91 -1.76 14.21
N PRO A 31 2.05 -1.87 13.52
CA PRO A 31 2.19 -1.40 12.15
C PRO A 31 1.29 -2.21 11.20
N ARG A 32 0.04 -1.75 11.02
CA ARG A 32 -0.88 -2.32 10.02
C ARG A 32 -0.49 -1.88 8.61
N TRP A 33 -0.17 -2.87 7.78
CA TRP A 33 -0.09 -2.66 6.34
C TRP A 33 -1.49 -2.42 5.77
N ILE A 34 -1.66 -1.29 5.10
CA ILE A 34 -2.88 -0.94 4.36
C ILE A 34 -2.53 -0.68 2.90
N THR A 35 -3.50 -0.87 2.01
CA THR A 35 -3.34 -0.59 0.59
C THR A 35 -3.71 0.86 0.31
N THR A 36 -2.73 1.66 -0.12
CA THR A 36 -2.97 3.06 -0.54
C THR A 36 -3.45 3.17 -1.99
N TRP A 37 -3.05 2.24 -2.85
CA TRP A 37 -3.45 2.18 -4.25
C TRP A 37 -3.38 0.73 -4.76
N ALA A 38 -4.29 0.36 -5.64
CA ALA A 38 -4.24 -0.89 -6.38
C ALA A 38 -4.99 -0.75 -7.70
N THR A 39 -4.65 -1.62 -8.65
CA THR A 39 -5.43 -1.82 -9.88
C THR A 39 -5.84 -3.29 -9.98
N SER A 40 -6.96 -3.55 -10.65
CA SER A 40 -7.39 -4.91 -10.94
C SER A 40 -6.46 -5.54 -11.98
N PRO A 41 -6.07 -6.81 -11.84
CA PRO A 41 -5.42 -7.55 -12.92
C PRO A 41 -6.30 -7.51 -14.17
N SER A 42 -5.70 -7.26 -15.34
CA SER A 42 -6.41 -7.25 -16.62
C SER A 42 -5.94 -8.40 -17.50
N THR A 43 -6.90 -9.06 -18.16
CA THR A 43 -6.68 -10.02 -19.25
C THR A 43 -7.08 -9.46 -20.60
N LEU A 44 -7.58 -8.22 -20.65
CA LEU A 44 -8.06 -7.64 -21.90
C LEU A 44 -6.85 -7.38 -22.79
N PRO A 45 -6.80 -7.99 -23.99
CA PRO A 45 -5.76 -7.65 -24.93
C PRO A 45 -5.90 -6.17 -25.31
N PRO A 46 -4.80 -5.48 -25.59
CA PRO A 46 -4.85 -4.13 -26.15
C PRO A 46 -5.70 -4.13 -27.43
N GLU A 47 -6.36 -2.99 -27.70
CA GLU A 47 -7.14 -2.82 -28.92
C GLU A 47 -6.28 -3.19 -30.15
N ASN A 48 -6.83 -4.02 -31.04
CA ASN A 48 -6.17 -4.60 -32.22
C ASN A 48 -5.21 -5.78 -31.98
N ASN A 49 -5.20 -6.42 -30.80
CA ASN A 49 -4.28 -7.53 -30.48
C ASN A 49 -2.80 -7.12 -30.58
N ASP A 50 -2.48 -5.84 -30.34
CA ASP A 50 -1.09 -5.37 -30.32
C ASP A 50 -0.41 -5.78 -29.00
N TYR A 51 -0.10 -7.08 -28.88
CA TYR A 51 0.67 -7.60 -27.75
C TYR A 51 2.11 -7.09 -27.83
N GLN A 52 2.34 -5.86 -27.39
CA GLN A 52 3.69 -5.39 -27.15
C GLN A 52 4.21 -6.09 -25.90
N SER A 53 4.97 -7.16 -26.10
CA SER A 53 5.75 -7.76 -25.03
C SER A 53 6.76 -6.73 -24.53
N VAL A 54 6.63 -6.32 -23.27
CA VAL A 54 7.61 -5.45 -22.63
C VAL A 54 8.84 -6.31 -22.33
N ASN A 55 9.85 -6.20 -23.20
CA ASN A 55 11.12 -6.93 -23.07
C ASN A 55 12.27 -5.93 -23.21
N ASN A 56 13.24 -6.02 -22.29
CA ASN A 56 14.35 -5.08 -22.17
C ASN A 56 13.90 -3.62 -22.09
N GLN A 57 12.82 -3.38 -21.34
CA GLN A 57 12.14 -2.10 -21.27
C GLN A 57 11.69 -1.81 -19.83
N THR A 58 11.65 -0.52 -19.48
CA THR A 58 11.11 -0.05 -18.21
C THR A 58 9.70 0.47 -18.40
N LEU A 59 8.74 -0.15 -17.71
CA LEU A 59 7.41 0.41 -17.54
C LEU A 59 7.44 1.39 -16.36
N ARG A 60 6.95 2.62 -16.58
CA ARG A 60 6.77 3.61 -15.52
C ARG A 60 5.28 3.82 -15.28
N LEU A 61 4.82 3.43 -14.10
CA LEU A 61 3.44 3.65 -13.65
C LEU A 61 3.40 4.87 -12.74
N ILE A 62 2.45 5.77 -12.99
CA ILE A 62 2.12 6.85 -12.05
C ILE A 62 0.93 6.37 -11.22
N ILE A 63 1.11 6.26 -9.92
CA ILE A 63 0.05 5.88 -8.97
C ILE A 63 -0.28 7.08 -8.10
N HIS A 64 -1.56 7.23 -7.74
CA HIS A 64 -2.03 8.27 -6.83
C HIS A 64 -2.32 7.65 -5.47
N THR A 65 -1.60 8.06 -4.44
CA THR A 65 -1.79 7.54 -3.08
C THR A 65 -3.10 8.06 -2.49
N SER A 66 -3.81 7.21 -1.75
CA SER A 66 -4.96 7.64 -0.94
C SER A 66 -4.53 7.99 0.48
N VAL A 67 -3.90 7.03 1.16
CA VAL A 67 -3.38 7.17 2.53
C VAL A 67 -1.86 7.13 2.50
N GLY A 68 -1.21 7.98 3.28
CA GLY A 68 0.24 8.00 3.47
C GLY A 68 0.74 6.94 4.46
N GLY A 69 2.02 7.01 4.81
CA GLY A 69 2.64 6.13 5.80
C GLY A 69 4.15 6.32 5.91
N GLU A 70 4.77 5.69 6.89
CA GLU A 70 6.22 5.80 7.17
C GLU A 70 7.04 4.66 6.51
N ALA A 71 6.36 3.72 5.88
CA ALA A 71 6.97 2.64 5.12
C ALA A 71 6.04 2.14 4.01
N PHE A 72 6.61 1.54 2.97
CA PHE A 72 5.85 0.90 1.91
C PHE A 72 6.40 -0.47 1.52
N ARG A 73 5.55 -1.22 0.81
CA ARG A 73 5.88 -2.41 0.05
C ARG A 73 5.16 -2.37 -1.29
N LEU A 74 5.79 -2.93 -2.32
CA LEU A 74 5.12 -3.20 -3.59
C LEU A 74 4.58 -4.63 -3.59
N ARG A 75 3.35 -4.81 -4.10
CA ARG A 75 2.76 -6.12 -4.37
C ARG A 75 2.65 -6.32 -5.87
N LEU A 76 3.46 -7.20 -6.43
CA LEU A 76 3.46 -7.51 -7.86
C LEU A 76 2.79 -8.86 -8.10
N SER A 77 2.01 -8.99 -9.17
CA SER A 77 1.26 -10.21 -9.49
C SER A 77 1.35 -10.58 -10.96
N ASN A 78 1.67 -11.84 -11.24
CA ASN A 78 1.57 -12.45 -12.55
C ASN A 78 0.35 -13.39 -12.59
N TYR A 79 -0.82 -12.89 -12.19
CA TYR A 79 -2.01 -13.73 -11.96
C TYR A 79 -2.57 -14.33 -13.26
N HIS A 80 -2.56 -13.55 -14.34
CA HIS A 80 -3.13 -13.94 -15.64
C HIS A 80 -2.09 -14.21 -16.74
N GLY A 81 -0.80 -14.05 -16.47
CA GLY A 81 0.22 -14.35 -17.47
C GLY A 81 0.23 -15.83 -17.85
N ASP A 82 0.75 -16.09 -19.03
CA ASP A 82 0.94 -17.43 -19.59
C ASP A 82 2.34 -17.99 -19.30
N GLN A 83 3.32 -17.11 -19.09
CA GLN A 83 4.72 -17.44 -18.80
C GLN A 83 5.22 -16.75 -17.53
N ALA A 84 6.40 -17.16 -17.06
CA ALA A 84 7.12 -16.44 -16.03
C ALA A 84 7.61 -15.07 -16.55
N ILE A 85 7.61 -14.07 -15.68
CA ILE A 85 8.08 -12.72 -15.99
C ILE A 85 9.38 -12.47 -15.23
N ASN A 86 10.44 -12.08 -15.92
CA ASN A 86 11.65 -11.62 -15.25
C ASN A 86 11.50 -10.12 -14.94
N ILE A 87 11.56 -9.80 -13.66
CA ILE A 87 11.56 -8.44 -13.15
C ILE A 87 13.00 -8.13 -12.76
N GLY A 88 13.60 -7.15 -13.41
CA GLY A 88 14.90 -6.61 -13.03
C GLY A 88 14.75 -5.44 -12.05
N ALA A 89 15.55 -4.39 -12.23
CA ALA A 89 15.55 -3.24 -11.33
C ALA A 89 14.15 -2.62 -11.18
N VAL A 90 13.75 -2.39 -9.93
CA VAL A 90 12.52 -1.70 -9.56
C VAL A 90 12.86 -0.50 -8.70
N SER A 91 12.19 0.63 -8.95
CA SER A 91 12.34 1.82 -8.12
C SER A 91 11.03 2.58 -7.95
N VAL A 92 10.95 3.33 -6.85
CA VAL A 92 9.85 4.25 -6.54
C VAL A 92 10.42 5.65 -6.31
N ALA A 93 9.74 6.67 -6.81
CA ALA A 93 10.11 8.07 -6.58
C ALA A 93 8.84 8.95 -6.53
N LEU A 94 8.94 10.14 -5.95
CA LEU A 94 7.91 11.17 -6.12
C LEU A 94 7.83 11.58 -7.59
N GLN A 95 6.61 11.75 -8.11
CA GLN A 95 6.41 12.34 -9.42
C GLN A 95 6.52 13.86 -9.32
N GLU A 96 7.27 14.49 -10.22
CA GLU A 96 7.23 15.95 -10.40
C GLU A 96 6.14 16.35 -11.39
N SER A 97 6.23 15.84 -12.62
CA SER A 97 5.22 16.04 -13.67
C SER A 97 5.34 14.99 -14.75
N ASN A 98 4.23 14.54 -15.33
CA ASN A 98 4.23 13.52 -16.40
C ASN A 98 5.07 12.27 -16.02
N SER A 99 6.13 11.95 -16.77
CA SER A 99 7.05 10.86 -16.47
C SER A 99 8.28 11.30 -15.64
N THR A 100 8.42 12.60 -15.36
CA THR A 100 9.53 13.18 -14.60
C THR A 100 9.39 12.86 -13.11
N ILE A 101 10.50 12.43 -12.51
CA ILE A 101 10.60 12.10 -11.09
C ILE A 101 11.47 13.11 -10.35
N SER A 102 11.26 13.24 -9.05
CA SER A 102 12.20 13.94 -8.20
C SER A 102 13.36 13.01 -7.85
N SER A 103 14.53 13.27 -8.45
CA SER A 103 15.67 12.34 -8.42
C SER A 103 16.20 12.07 -7.01
N ASN A 104 16.07 13.03 -6.10
CA ASN A 104 16.45 12.89 -4.68
C ASN A 104 15.52 11.97 -3.87
N SER A 105 14.36 11.60 -4.43
CA SER A 105 13.36 10.73 -3.79
C SER A 105 13.38 9.30 -4.32
N ALA A 106 14.30 8.97 -5.24
CA ALA A 106 14.36 7.66 -5.85
C ALA A 106 14.88 6.60 -4.86
N LEU A 107 14.07 5.57 -4.65
CA LEU A 107 14.34 4.45 -3.76
C LEU A 107 14.33 3.15 -4.57
N SER A 108 15.41 2.37 -4.48
CA SER A 108 15.46 1.02 -5.05
C SER A 108 14.57 0.06 -4.26
N VAL A 109 13.94 -0.88 -4.97
CA VAL A 109 13.06 -1.89 -4.38
C VAL A 109 13.67 -3.27 -4.57
N THR A 110 13.76 -4.02 -3.48
CA THR A 110 14.26 -5.40 -3.47
C THR A 110 13.18 -6.39 -3.06
N PHE A 111 13.40 -7.66 -3.37
CA PHE A 111 12.54 -8.77 -3.03
C PHE A 111 13.38 -9.85 -2.35
N ASN A 112 13.22 -10.01 -1.02
CA ASN A 112 14.06 -10.88 -0.21
C ASN A 112 15.57 -10.57 -0.40
N GLY A 113 15.90 -9.29 -0.42
CA GLY A 113 17.24 -8.76 -0.65
C GLY A 113 17.77 -8.87 -2.08
N GLN A 114 16.97 -9.34 -3.04
CA GLN A 114 17.35 -9.43 -4.46
C GLN A 114 16.82 -8.25 -5.26
N GLU A 115 17.64 -7.70 -6.16
CA GLU A 115 17.26 -6.61 -7.08
C GLU A 115 16.48 -7.10 -8.31
N SER A 116 16.47 -8.42 -8.55
CA SER A 116 15.74 -9.05 -9.63
C SER A 116 15.11 -10.36 -9.17
N ILE A 117 13.97 -10.68 -9.77
CA ILE A 117 13.22 -11.91 -9.50
C ILE A 117 12.65 -12.48 -10.78
N ASN A 118 12.52 -13.79 -10.83
CA ASN A 118 11.62 -14.46 -11.76
C ASN A 118 10.27 -14.61 -11.06
N LEU A 119 9.21 -14.04 -11.62
CA LEU A 119 7.85 -14.11 -11.11
C LEU A 119 7.04 -15.14 -11.91
N PRO A 120 6.82 -16.37 -11.37
CA PRO A 120 6.12 -17.42 -12.09
C PRO A 120 4.68 -17.05 -12.42
N ARG A 121 4.11 -17.75 -13.40
CA ARG A 121 2.67 -17.70 -13.68
C ARG A 121 1.85 -17.98 -12.42
N GLY A 122 0.81 -17.18 -12.19
CA GLY A 122 -0.10 -17.28 -11.06
C GLY A 122 0.46 -16.75 -9.74
N ALA A 123 1.73 -16.33 -9.71
CA ALA A 123 2.39 -15.93 -8.48
C ALA A 123 2.13 -14.47 -8.11
N VAL A 124 2.27 -14.20 -6.81
CA VAL A 124 2.24 -12.87 -6.21
C VAL A 124 3.45 -12.75 -5.30
N VAL A 125 4.10 -11.59 -5.30
CA VAL A 125 5.25 -11.29 -4.46
C VAL A 125 5.07 -9.93 -3.79
N PHE A 126 5.59 -9.80 -2.57
CA PHE A 126 5.76 -8.52 -1.90
C PHE A 126 7.25 -8.15 -1.89
N SER A 127 7.55 -6.88 -2.10
CA SER A 127 8.89 -6.37 -1.87
C SER A 127 9.26 -6.42 -0.39
N ASP A 128 10.55 -6.24 -0.11
CA ASP A 128 11.01 -5.89 1.22
C ASP A 128 10.38 -4.56 1.66
N ALA A 129 10.27 -4.36 2.98
CA ALA A 129 9.78 -3.10 3.53
C ALA A 129 10.82 -2.00 3.33
N ILE A 130 10.37 -0.84 2.84
CA ILE A 130 11.21 0.35 2.69
C ILE A 130 10.68 1.40 3.65
N THR A 131 11.48 1.79 4.63
CA THR A 131 11.17 2.88 5.56
C THR A 131 11.44 4.21 4.86
N ALA A 132 10.38 4.91 4.50
CA ALA A 132 10.39 6.21 3.85
C ALA A 132 9.00 6.84 3.94
N ASP A 133 8.95 8.16 4.04
CA ASP A 133 7.69 8.90 4.02
C ASP A 133 6.96 8.69 2.69
N VAL A 134 5.79 8.08 2.77
CA VAL A 134 4.83 7.94 1.68
C VAL A 134 3.83 9.08 1.83
N PRO A 135 3.82 10.05 0.90
CA PRO A 135 2.85 11.13 0.98
C PRO A 135 1.42 10.60 0.72
N GLU A 136 0.45 11.20 1.38
CA GLU A 136 -0.97 11.03 1.04
C GLU A 136 -1.37 11.95 -0.12
N LEU A 137 -2.35 11.52 -0.92
CA LEU A 137 -2.96 12.31 -2.00
C LEU A 137 -1.95 12.89 -3.00
N LEU A 138 -0.82 12.21 -3.21
CA LEU A 138 0.23 12.59 -4.15
C LEU A 138 0.56 11.45 -5.10
N ASN A 139 1.26 11.80 -6.17
CA ASN A 139 1.65 10.83 -7.18
C ASN A 139 3.05 10.27 -6.92
N LEU A 140 3.14 8.95 -6.97
CA LEU A 140 4.40 8.22 -7.00
C LEU A 140 4.62 7.64 -8.40
N SER A 141 5.89 7.62 -8.81
CA SER A 141 6.36 6.96 -10.00
C SER A 141 6.97 5.62 -9.62
N VAL A 142 6.39 4.53 -10.13
CA VAL A 142 6.92 3.17 -9.96
C VAL A 142 7.52 2.73 -11.29
N SER A 143 8.83 2.51 -11.32
CA SER A 143 9.55 2.01 -12.48
C SER A 143 9.88 0.53 -12.31
N ILE A 144 9.53 -0.28 -13.30
CA ILE A 144 9.77 -1.72 -13.31
C ILE A 144 10.46 -2.07 -14.63
N TYR A 145 11.69 -2.57 -14.55
CA TYR A 145 12.41 -3.09 -15.71
C TYR A 145 12.05 -4.55 -15.95
N PHE A 146 11.71 -4.90 -17.19
CA PHE A 146 11.44 -6.26 -17.64
C PHE A 146 12.57 -6.71 -18.58
N SER A 147 13.14 -7.89 -18.34
CA SER A 147 14.29 -8.45 -19.07
C SER A 147 13.96 -9.73 -19.83
#